data_AF-A0AAD7Q648-F1
#
_entry.id   AF-A0AAD7Q648-F1
#
_cell.length_a   1.000
_cell.length_b   1.000
_cell.length_c   1.000
_cell.angle_alpha   90.00
_cell.angle_beta   90.00
_cell.angle_gamma   90.00
#
_symmetry.space_group_name_H-M   'P 1'
#
loop_
_entity.id
_entity.type
_entity.pdbx_description
1 polymer ?
#
loop_
_entity_poly.entity_id
_entity_poly.type
_entity_poly.pdbx_seq_one_letter_code
_entity_poly.pdbx_strand_id
1 'polypeptide(L)' 'MGKLGMCFHPDQDRILTVHECARSQGFPDTYQFAVNIQHKQIGNAVPPPLAYALWRKLKEAVDSKRIA' A
#
# COMPACT_ATOMS: atom_id res chain seq x y z
N MET A 1 -4.41 -6.56 25.33
CA MET A 1 -3.69 -6.70 24.06
C MET A 1 -4.66 -6.42 22.93
N GLY A 2 -4.49 -5.35 22.14
CA GLY A 2 -5.42 -5.01 21.05
C GLY A 2 -5.37 -6.04 19.92
N LYS A 3 -6.52 -6.30 19.27
CA LYS A 3 -6.74 -7.28 18.19
C LYS A 3 -6.08 -6.88 16.84
N LEU A 4 -4.81 -6.48 16.84
CA LEU A 4 -4.05 -6.23 15.61
C LEU A 4 -2.91 -7.25 15.56
N GLY A 5 -2.88 -8.00 14.46
CA GLY A 5 -1.94 -9.09 14.22
C GLY A 5 -0.49 -8.66 14.44
N MET A 6 0.30 -9.63 14.89
CA MET A 6 1.70 -9.53 15.24
C MET A 6 2.55 -8.94 14.09
N CYS A 7 2.76 -7.63 14.07
CA CYS A 7 3.69 -6.95 13.16
C CYS A 7 5.13 -6.97 13.72
N PHE A 8 5.62 -8.15 14.10
CA PHE A 8 7.00 -8.33 14.54
C PHE A 8 7.90 -8.59 13.33
N HIS A 9 9.12 -8.07 13.37
CA HIS A 9 10.13 -8.42 12.39
C HIS A 9 10.48 -9.92 12.55
N PRO A 10 10.65 -10.68 11.46
CA PRO A 10 10.87 -12.14 11.53
C PRO A 10 12.09 -12.54 12.37
N ASP A 11 13.20 -11.80 12.23
CA ASP A 11 14.49 -12.16 12.85
C ASP A 11 14.97 -11.17 13.92
N GLN A 12 14.25 -10.08 14.17
CA GLN A 12 14.71 -9.00 15.06
C GLN A 12 13.65 -8.76 16.14
N ASP A 13 14.08 -8.56 17.39
CA ASP A 13 13.17 -8.28 18.50
C ASP A 13 12.68 -6.83 18.48
N ARG A 14 11.89 -6.51 17.45
CA ARG A 14 11.25 -5.21 17.23
C ARG A 14 10.02 -5.37 16.34
N ILE A 15 9.19 -4.33 16.31
CA ILE A 15 8.10 -4.22 15.33
C ILE A 15 8.61 -3.80 13.95
N LEU A 16 7.77 -4.00 12.94
CA LEU A 16 8.03 -3.50 11.58
C LEU A 16 8.14 -1.97 11.55
N THR A 17 9.15 -1.49 10.83
CA THR A 17 9.36 -0.07 10.55
C THR A 17 8.32 0.46 9.57
N VAL A 18 8.21 1.80 9.50
CA VAL A 18 7.38 2.49 8.50
C VAL A 18 7.70 2.04 7.07
N HIS A 19 8.99 1.92 6.72
CA HIS A 19 9.41 1.49 5.39
C HIS A 19 9.07 0.02 5.10
N GLU A 20 9.21 -0.87 6.08
CA GLU A 20 8.81 -2.29 5.92
C GLU A 20 7.30 -2.41 5.68
N CYS A 21 6.49 -1.66 6.42
CA CYS A 21 5.04 -1.59 6.18
C CYS A 21 4.71 -1.00 4.80
N ALA A 22 5.41 0.06 4.38
CA ALA A 22 5.20 0.68 3.07
C ALA A 22 5.53 -0.28 1.91
N ARG A 23 6.63 -1.03 2.02
CA ARG A 23 7.01 -2.07 1.05
C ARG A 23 5.98 -3.19 1.00
N SER A 24 5.44 -3.62 2.14
CA SER A 24 4.35 -4.61 2.17
C SER A 24 3.12 -4.15 1.39
N GLN A 25 2.83 -2.85 1.36
CA GLN A 25 1.74 -2.26 0.58
C GLN A 25 2.13 -2.01 -0.89
N GLY A 26 3.39 -2.21 -1.27
CA GLY A 26 3.90 -1.98 -2.63
C GLY A 26 4.19 -0.52 -2.96
N PHE A 27 4.42 0.33 -1.96
CA PHE A 27 4.92 1.68 -2.20
C PHE A 27 6.38 1.66 -2.66
N PRO A 28 6.78 2.56 -3.58
CA PRO A 28 8.19 2.75 -3.89
C PRO A 28 8.91 3.36 -2.69
N ASP A 29 10.17 2.98 -2.48
CA ASP A 29 11.00 3.47 -1.36
C ASP A 29 11.21 4.99 -1.38
N THR A 30 11.02 5.63 -2.53
CA THR A 30 11.09 7.08 -2.72
C THR A 30 9.82 7.82 -2.29
N TYR A 31 8.75 7.10 -1.94
CA TYR A 31 7.49 7.72 -1.54
C TYR A 31 7.61 8.41 -0.18
N GLN A 32 7.18 9.66 -0.10
CA GLN A 32 7.24 10.47 1.12
C GLN A 32 5.88 10.51 1.81
N PHE A 33 5.82 9.99 3.03
CA PHE A 33 4.64 10.05 3.90
C PHE A 33 4.66 11.32 4.77
N ALA A 34 3.49 11.80 5.17
CA ALA A 34 3.40 12.92 6.09
C ALA A 34 3.88 12.48 7.49
N VAL A 35 4.66 13.35 8.13
CA VAL A 35 5.24 13.08 9.45
C VAL A 35 4.12 12.87 10.49
N ASN A 36 4.40 12.08 11.54
CA ASN A 36 3.53 11.79 12.68
C ASN A 36 2.31 10.87 12.44
N ILE A 37 1.90 10.62 11.19
CA ILE A 37 0.73 9.76 10.88
C ILE A 37 1.04 8.64 9.87
N GLN A 38 2.31 8.33 9.67
CA GLN A 38 2.79 7.44 8.60
C GLN A 38 2.16 6.04 8.65
N HIS A 39 2.12 5.39 9.82
CA HIS A 39 1.51 4.06 9.94
C HIS A 39 0.01 4.04 9.59
N LYS A 40 -0.72 5.11 9.94
CA LYS A 40 -2.16 5.24 9.60
C LYS A 40 -2.34 5.51 8.11
N GLN A 41 -1.46 6.33 7.50
CA GLN A 41 -1.48 6.58 6.06
C GLN A 41 -1.22 5.29 5.28
N ILE A 42 -0.20 4.53 5.67
CA ILE A 42 0.16 3.26 5.01
C ILE A 42 -0.94 2.21 5.20
N GLY A 43 -1.44 2.04 6.43
CA GLY A 43 -2.43 1.00 6.74
C GLY A 43 -3.81 1.24 6.10
N ASN A 44 -4.18 2.50 5.89
CA ASN A 44 -5.47 2.86 5.26
C ASN A 44 -5.37 3.05 3.74
N ALA A 45 -4.16 3.06 3.17
CA ALA A 45 -3.98 3.27 1.75
C ALA A 45 -4.40 2.04 0.92
N VAL A 46 -4.81 2.28 -0.32
CA VAL A 46 -4.93 1.22 -1.33
C VAL A 46 -3.52 0.88 -1.84
N PRO A 47 -3.12 -0.40 -1.88
CA PRO A 47 -1.84 -0.81 -2.45
C PRO A 47 -1.65 -0.28 -3.88
N PRO A 48 -0.55 0.42 -4.21
CA PRO A 48 -0.31 0.91 -5.58
C PRO A 48 -0.40 -0.16 -6.67
N PRO A 49 0.10 -1.41 -6.48
CA PRO A 49 -0.05 -2.46 -7.50
C PRO A 49 -1.52 -2.83 -7.78
N LEU A 50 -2.37 -2.84 -6.75
CA LEU A 50 -3.80 -3.11 -6.90
C LEU A 50 -4.48 -1.97 -7.65
N ALA A 51 -4.20 -0.73 -7.27
CA ALA A 51 -4.74 0.45 -7.96
C ALA A 51 -4.35 0.45 -9.46
N TYR A 52 -3.11 0.10 -9.77
CA TYR A 52 -2.64 -0.02 -11.15
C TYR A 52 -3.38 -1.11 -11.94
N ALA A 53 -3.57 -2.29 -11.35
CA ALA A 53 -4.30 -3.38 -12.01
C ALA A 53 -5.77 -2.99 -12.30
N LEU A 54 -6.44 -2.34 -11.35
CA LEU A 54 -7.80 -1.82 -11.52
C LEU A 54 -7.87 -0.76 -12.62
N TRP A 55 -6.92 0.17 -12.64
CA TRP A 55 -6.84 1.20 -13.67
C TRP A 55 -6.73 0.62 -15.08
N ARG A 56 -5.93 -0.44 -15.30
CA ARG A 56 -5.82 -1.06 -16.62
C ARG A 56 -7.17 -1.58 -17.13
N LYS A 57 -7.95 -2.23 -16.27
CA LYS A 57 -9.28 -2.73 -16.62
C LYS A 57 -10.29 -1.61 -16.87
N LEU A 58 -10.23 -0.55 -16.08
CA LEU A 58 -11.04 0.64 -16.33
C LEU A 58 -10.69 1.27 -17.69
N LYS A 59 -9.40 1.42 -17.99
CA LYS A 59 -8.93 1.97 -19.27
C LYS A 59 -9.42 1.14 -20.46
N GLU A 60 -9.28 -0.19 -20.41
CA GLU A 60 -9.79 -1.10 -21.45
C GLU A 60 -11.30 -0.90 -21.69
N ALA A 61 -12.10 -0.78 -20.62
CA ALA A 61 -13.54 -0.58 -20.71
C ALA A 61 -13.92 0.79 -21.29
N VAL A 62 -13.20 1.85 -20.90
CA VAL A 62 -13.41 3.21 -21.42
C VAL A 62 -13.05 3.30 -22.90
N ASP A 63 -11.92 2.71 -23.28
CA ASP A 63 -11.47 2.72 -24.69
C ASP A 63 -12.41 1.92 -25.59
N SER A 64 -12.91 0.77 -25.11
CA SER A 64 -13.90 -0.04 -25.83
C SER A 64 -15.22 0.72 -26.09
N LYS A 65 -15.65 1.59 -25.16
CA LYS A 65 -16.84 2.44 -25.32
C LYS A 65 -16.64 3.63 -26.26
N ARG A 66 -15.40 4.04 -26.54
CA ARG A 66 -15.10 5.17 -27.45
C ARG A 66 -15.09 4.78 -28.92
N ILE A 67 -14.94 3.48 -29.21
CA ILE A 67 -14.87 2.92 -30.57
C ILE A 67 -16.27 2.44 -31.04
N ALA A 68 -17.21 2.27 -30.11
CA ALA A 68 -18.64 2.02 -30.38
C ALA A 68 -19.41 3.35 -30.49
#